data_AF-A0A7C5GCL6-F1
#
_entry.id   AF-A0A7C5GCL6-F1
#
_cell.length_a   1.000
_cell.length_b   1.000
_cell.length_c   1.000
_cell.angle_alpha   90.00
_cell.angle_beta   90.00
_cell.angle_gamma   90.00
#
_symmetry.space_group_name_H-M   'P 1'
#
loop_
_entity.id
_entity.type
_entity.pdbx_description
1 polymer ?
#
loop_
_entity_poly.entity_id
_entity_poly.type
_entity_poly.pdbx_seq_one_letter_code
_entity_poly.pdbx_strand_id
1 'polypeptide(L)'
;MHPAFSVILLTTLIGVGQGLFLAIYTSQLYALARLLPMPDHQRFFALGSAIAVGFLALGLFASFFHLGRPGRAWRSAARWRTSWLSREVILLPALMVLVVAYGAIHYFGWTEPLFVVRGALPVDPSLIVGALA
;
A
#
# COMPACT_ATOMS: atom_id res chain seq x y z
N MET A 1 12.53 -24.87 -14.61
CA MET A 1 11.86 -23.64 -15.09
C MET A 1 12.86 -22.50 -15.00
N HIS A 2 12.99 -21.66 -16.04
CA HIS A 2 13.81 -20.43 -15.99
C HIS A 2 12.85 -19.22 -15.88
N PRO A 3 12.60 -18.70 -14.66
CA PRO A 3 11.68 -17.58 -14.48
C PRO A 3 12.22 -16.33 -15.19
N ALA A 4 11.33 -15.57 -15.82
CA ALA A 4 11.71 -14.28 -16.41
C ALA A 4 12.17 -13.34 -15.29
N PHE A 5 13.28 -12.64 -15.51
CA PHE A 5 13.84 -11.71 -14.52
C PHE A 5 12.85 -10.63 -14.09
N SER A 6 11.99 -10.18 -15.01
CA SER A 6 10.91 -9.24 -14.73
C SER A 6 9.87 -9.76 -13.72
N VAL A 7 9.65 -11.07 -13.66
CA VAL A 7 8.74 -11.69 -12.67
C VAL A 7 9.39 -11.74 -11.29
N ILE A 8 10.70 -11.97 -11.22
CA ILE A 8 11.45 -11.91 -9.95
C ILE A 8 11.44 -10.48 -9.40
N LEU A 9 11.70 -9.49 -10.25
CA LEU A 9 11.64 -8.07 -9.86
C LEU A 9 10.23 -7.67 -9.44
N LEU A 10 9.21 -8.08 -10.19
CA LEU A 10 7.80 -7.85 -9.86
C LEU A 10 7.48 -8.27 -8.42
N THR A 11 7.70 -9.54 -8.10
CA THR A 11 7.32 -10.09 -6.79
C THR A 11 8.15 -9.50 -5.66
N THR A 12 9.44 -9.26 -5.89
CA THR A 12 10.34 -8.67 -4.91
C THR A 12 9.95 -7.23 -4.60
N LEU A 13 9.75 -6.39 -5.62
CA LEU A 13 9.43 -4.97 -5.43
C LEU A 13 8.03 -4.78 -4.82
N ILE A 14 7.03 -5.55 -5.27
CA ILE A 14 5.70 -5.51 -4.65
C ILE A 14 5.78 -5.94 -3.18
N GLY A 15 6.50 -7.03 -2.89
CA GLY A 15 6.68 -7.52 -1.52
C GLY A 15 7.35 -6.49 -0.61
N VAL A 16 8.38 -5.80 -1.09
CA VAL A 16 9.02 -4.68 -0.36
C VAL A 16 8.03 -3.55 -0.11
N GLY A 17 7.28 -3.12 -1.13
CA GLY A 17 6.30 -2.05 -0.98
C GLY A 17 5.20 -2.37 0.04
N GLN A 18 4.63 -3.58 -0.04
CA GLN A 18 3.61 -4.07 0.90
C GLN A 18 4.16 -4.22 2.31
N GLY A 19 5.32 -4.85 2.47
CA GLY A 19 5.95 -5.05 3.77
C GLY A 19 6.35 -3.74 4.44
N LEU A 20 6.86 -2.78 3.67
CA LEU A 20 7.20 -1.45 4.16
C LEU A 20 5.94 -0.71 4.66
N PHE A 21 4.87 -0.70 3.87
CA PHE A 21 3.63 -0.07 4.29
C PHE A 21 3.05 -0.72 5.56
N LEU A 22 3.04 -2.07 5.63
CA LEU A 22 2.59 -2.78 6.82
C LEU A 22 3.41 -2.41 8.06
N ALA A 23 4.73 -2.27 7.94
CA ALA A 23 5.59 -1.84 9.04
C ALA A 23 5.28 -0.40 9.49
N ILE A 24 5.07 0.51 8.53
CA ILE A 24 4.69 1.90 8.79
C ILE A 24 3.35 1.96 9.53
N TYR A 25 2.31 1.28 9.01
CA TYR A 25 0.99 1.28 9.63
C TYR A 25 1.01 0.64 11.03
N THR A 26 1.73 -0.46 11.20
CA THR A 26 1.90 -1.11 12.52
C THR A 26 2.58 -0.18 13.52
N SER A 27 3.55 0.65 13.08
CA SER A 27 4.18 1.63 13.96
C SER A 27 3.20 2.68 14.49
N GLN A 28 2.21 3.10 13.68
CA GLN A 28 1.14 3.99 14.13
C GLN A 28 0.28 3.31 15.20
N LEU A 29 -0.11 2.05 14.98
CA LEU A 29 -0.88 1.28 15.95
C LEU A 29 -0.13 1.12 17.28
N TYR A 30 1.18 0.86 17.22
CA TYR A 30 2.02 0.75 18.41
C TYR A 30 2.19 2.08 19.13
N ALA A 31 2.29 3.19 18.41
CA ALA A 31 2.31 4.52 19.02
C ALA A 31 1.00 4.85 19.74
N LEU A 32 -0.14 4.51 19.15
CA LEU A 32 -1.47 4.66 19.78
C LEU A 32 -1.64 3.78 21.01
N ALA A 33 -1.08 2.56 20.98
CA ALA A 33 -1.01 1.66 22.12
C ALA A 33 0.03 2.09 23.18
N ARG A 34 0.72 3.22 22.98
CA ARG A 34 1.79 3.75 23.86
C ARG A 34 2.98 2.80 24.04
N LEU A 35 3.20 1.91 23.07
CA LEU A 35 4.36 1.00 23.04
C LEU A 35 5.60 1.67 22.42
N LEU A 36 5.38 2.71 21.61
CA LEU A 36 6.42 3.50 20.94
C LEU A 36 6.07 5.00 21.00
N PRO A 37 7.05 5.92 20.94
CA PRO A 37 6.76 7.33 20.71
C PRO A 37 6.13 7.54 19.34
N MET A 38 5.27 8.55 19.19
CA MET A 38 4.66 8.89 17.90
C MET A 38 5.75 9.39 16.93
N PRO A 39 5.95 8.73 15.78
CA PRO A 39 6.89 9.20 14.77
C PRO A 39 6.46 10.52 14.13
N ASP A 40 7.40 11.21 13.50
CA ASP A 40 7.12 12.45 12.75
C ASP A 40 6.17 12.18 11.57
N HIS A 41 5.06 12.94 11.50
CA HIS A 41 4.01 12.66 10.54
C HIS A 41 4.46 12.77 9.07
N GLN A 42 5.21 13.82 8.74
CA GLN A 42 5.60 14.09 7.36
C GLN A 42 6.81 13.24 6.93
N ARG A 43 7.85 13.16 7.78
CA ARG A 43 9.10 12.48 7.45
C ARG A 43 9.01 10.98 7.59
N PHE A 44 8.21 10.47 8.53
CA PHE A 44 8.09 9.02 8.73
C PHE A 44 6.93 8.46 7.91
N PHE A 45 5.69 8.89 8.19
CA PHE A 45 4.51 8.30 7.55
C PHE A 45 4.37 8.71 6.08
N ALA A 46 4.45 10.00 5.76
CA ALA A 46 4.23 10.45 4.37
C ALA A 46 5.37 10.03 3.43
N LEU A 47 6.64 10.29 3.80
CA LEU A 47 7.78 9.85 3.00
C LEU A 47 7.89 8.32 2.92
N GLY A 48 7.68 7.61 4.02
CA GLY A 48 7.67 6.14 4.02
C GLY A 48 6.60 5.57 3.09
N SER A 49 5.39 6.16 3.09
CA SER A 49 4.32 5.79 2.17
C SER A 49 4.67 6.08 0.72
N ALA A 50 5.31 7.22 0.44
CA ALA A 50 5.78 7.56 -0.90
C ALA A 50 6.83 6.56 -1.42
N ILE A 51 7.75 6.11 -0.56
CA ILE A 51 8.74 5.08 -0.88
C ILE A 51 8.05 3.74 -1.14
N ALA A 52 7.09 3.34 -0.30
CA ALA A 52 6.30 2.12 -0.48
C ALA A 52 5.57 2.11 -1.83
N VAL A 53 4.88 3.20 -2.18
CA VAL A 53 4.22 3.37 -3.48
C VAL A 53 5.22 3.33 -4.62
N GLY A 54 6.41 3.91 -4.46
CA GLY A 54 7.50 3.81 -5.44
C GLY A 54 7.86 2.35 -5.75
N PHE A 55 8.04 1.51 -4.73
CA PHE A 55 8.29 0.08 -4.91
C PHE A 55 7.11 -0.65 -5.58
N LEU A 56 5.87 -0.39 -5.15
CA LEU A 56 4.67 -0.98 -5.76
C LEU A 56 4.54 -0.61 -7.24
N ALA A 57 4.79 0.66 -7.58
CA ALA A 57 4.73 1.17 -8.95
C ALA A 57 5.82 0.57 -9.82
N LEU A 58 7.06 0.47 -9.33
CA LEU A 58 8.16 -0.18 -10.04
C LEU A 58 7.89 -1.68 -10.27
N GLY A 59 7.32 -2.36 -9.27
CA GLY A 59 6.87 -3.74 -9.41
C GLY A 59 5.78 -3.88 -10.49
N LEU A 60 4.71 -3.07 -10.41
CA LEU A 60 3.66 -3.06 -11.43
C LEU A 60 4.22 -2.76 -12.82
N PHE A 61 5.15 -1.82 -12.95
CA PHE A 61 5.83 -1.53 -14.20
C PHE A 61 6.65 -2.73 -14.71
N ALA A 62 7.36 -3.44 -13.82
CA ALA A 62 8.10 -4.66 -14.15
C ALA A 62 7.20 -5.75 -14.76
N SER A 63 5.92 -5.81 -14.37
CA SER A 63 4.96 -6.79 -14.89
C SER A 63 4.77 -6.70 -16.42
N PHE A 64 4.96 -5.52 -17.03
CA PHE A 64 4.73 -5.36 -18.46
C PHE A 64 5.78 -6.07 -19.32
N PHE A 65 7.00 -6.25 -18.82
CA PHE A 65 8.11 -6.78 -19.61
C PHE A 65 8.03 -8.29 -19.89
N HIS A 66 7.14 -9.03 -19.23
CA HIS A 66 6.87 -10.43 -19.57
C HIS A 66 5.58 -10.62 -20.38
N LEU A 67 4.84 -9.55 -20.69
CA LEU A 67 3.60 -9.64 -21.46
C LEU A 67 3.91 -9.77 -22.95
N GLY A 68 3.39 -10.81 -23.60
CA GLY A 68 3.51 -10.95 -25.05
C GLY A 68 2.71 -9.90 -25.86
N ARG A 69 1.66 -9.31 -25.28
CA ARG A 69 0.81 -8.29 -25.92
C ARG A 69 0.39 -7.20 -24.93
N PRO A 70 1.29 -6.25 -24.58
CA PRO A 70 1.05 -5.27 -23.51
C PRO A 70 -0.18 -4.37 -23.74
N GLY A 71 -0.52 -4.03 -24.99
CA GLY A 71 -1.72 -3.25 -25.31
C GLY A 71 -3.06 -3.91 -24.94
N ARG A 72 -3.04 -5.19 -24.55
CA ARG A 72 -4.23 -5.93 -24.07
C ARG A 72 -4.16 -6.24 -22.57
N ALA A 73 -3.19 -5.67 -21.85
CA ALA A 73 -3.01 -5.90 -20.42
C ALA A 73 -4.29 -5.59 -19.62
N TRP A 74 -5.02 -4.53 -19.99
CA TRP A 74 -6.28 -4.16 -19.33
C TRP A 74 -7.33 -5.28 -19.28
N ARG A 75 -7.31 -6.23 -20.23
CA ARG A 75 -8.25 -7.36 -20.27
C ARG A 75 -8.01 -8.35 -19.12
N SER A 76 -6.83 -8.34 -18.50
CA SER A 76 -6.52 -9.24 -17.37
C SER A 76 -7.39 -8.94 -16.15
N ALA A 77 -7.97 -7.73 -16.01
CA ALA A 77 -8.90 -7.38 -14.94
C ALA A 77 -10.32 -7.96 -15.13
N ALA A 78 -10.68 -8.46 -16.31
CA ALA A 78 -12.07 -8.83 -16.62
C ALA A 78 -12.59 -10.10 -15.91
N ARG A 79 -11.70 -10.99 -15.43
CA ARG A 79 -12.06 -12.30 -14.85
C ARG A 79 -11.91 -12.34 -13.32
N TRP A 80 -12.14 -11.22 -12.64
CA TRP A 80 -11.91 -11.06 -11.20
C TRP A 80 -12.65 -12.06 -10.30
N ARG A 81 -13.82 -12.56 -10.73
CA ARG A 81 -14.56 -13.57 -9.94
C ARG A 81 -13.88 -14.93 -9.93
N THR A 82 -13.24 -15.31 -11.03
CA THR A 82 -12.75 -16.69 -11.23
C THR A 82 -11.22 -16.80 -11.31
N SER A 83 -10.51 -15.71 -11.53
CA SER A 83 -9.05 -15.69 -11.68
C SER A 83 -8.40 -14.95 -10.53
N TRP A 84 -7.51 -15.65 -9.82
CA TRP A 84 -6.70 -15.06 -8.76
C TRP A 84 -5.80 -13.93 -9.29
N LEU A 85 -5.11 -14.15 -10.42
CA LEU A 85 -4.29 -13.13 -11.08
C LEU A 85 -5.10 -11.87 -11.43
N SER A 86 -6.34 -12.06 -11.89
CA SER A 86 -7.23 -10.93 -12.20
C SER A 86 -7.58 -10.09 -10.97
N ARG A 87 -7.68 -10.71 -9.79
CA ARG A 87 -7.88 -10.01 -8.53
C ARG A 87 -6.64 -9.21 -8.15
N GLU A 88 -5.45 -9.77 -8.30
CA GLU A 88 -4.21 -9.03 -8.01
C GLU A 88 -4.05 -7.78 -8.88
N VAL A 89 -4.38 -7.88 -10.17
CA VAL A 89 -4.35 -6.74 -11.11
C VAL A 89 -5.28 -5.60 -10.67
N ILE A 90 -6.35 -5.89 -9.93
CA ILE A 90 -7.28 -4.89 -9.40
C ILE A 90 -6.85 -4.42 -8.01
N LEU A 91 -6.50 -5.36 -7.13
CA LEU A 91 -6.17 -5.09 -5.73
C LEU A 91 -4.87 -4.31 -5.59
N LEU A 92 -3.86 -4.56 -6.43
CA LEU A 92 -2.60 -3.83 -6.34
C LEU A 92 -2.76 -2.32 -6.62
N PRO A 93 -3.42 -1.87 -7.70
CA PRO A 93 -3.75 -0.45 -7.88
C PRO A 93 -4.63 0.12 -6.75
N ALA A 94 -5.60 -0.66 -6.25
CA ALA A 94 -6.45 -0.21 -5.14
C ALA A 94 -5.63 0.03 -3.86
N LEU A 95 -4.74 -0.90 -3.51
CA LEU A 95 -3.76 -0.77 -2.43
C LEU A 95 -2.90 0.48 -2.64
N MET A 96 -2.33 0.68 -3.84
CA MET A 96 -1.50 1.85 -4.14
C MET A 96 -2.26 3.16 -3.87
N VAL A 97 -3.53 3.25 -4.29
CA VAL A 97 -4.37 4.42 -4.01
C VAL A 97 -4.57 4.63 -2.51
N LEU A 98 -4.82 3.57 -1.75
CA LEU A 98 -4.99 3.67 -0.29
C LEU A 98 -3.69 4.07 0.42
N VAL A 99 -2.54 3.54 0.00
CA VAL A 99 -1.23 3.95 0.56
C VAL A 99 -0.91 5.41 0.22
N VAL A 100 -1.23 5.88 -1.00
CA VAL A 100 -1.11 7.30 -1.36
C VAL A 100 -2.02 8.15 -0.48
N ALA A 101 -3.27 7.75 -0.28
CA ALA A 101 -4.22 8.48 0.56
C ALA A 101 -3.74 8.53 2.02
N TYR A 102 -3.24 7.42 2.57
CA TYR A 102 -2.65 7.34 3.90
C TYR A 102 -1.47 8.33 4.05
N GLY A 103 -0.54 8.31 3.10
CA GLY A 103 0.60 9.23 3.09
C GLY A 103 0.16 10.70 2.97
N ALA A 104 -0.84 10.99 2.14
CA ALA A 104 -1.37 12.34 1.96
C ALA A 104 -2.04 12.87 3.24
N ILE A 105 -2.83 12.05 3.93
CA ILE A 105 -3.45 12.41 5.22
C ILE A 105 -2.38 12.85 6.22
N HIS A 106 -1.29 12.10 6.34
CA HIS A 106 -0.18 12.46 7.22
C HIS A 106 0.60 13.70 6.74
N TYR A 107 0.78 13.85 5.43
CA TYR A 107 1.47 15.00 4.85
C TYR A 107 0.74 16.31 5.15
N PHE A 108 -0.58 16.33 4.94
CA PHE A 108 -1.43 17.51 5.16
C PHE A 108 -1.88 17.68 6.62
N GLY A 109 -1.54 16.74 7.51
CA GLY A 109 -1.91 16.80 8.93
C GLY A 109 -3.40 16.56 9.19
N TRP A 110 -4.10 15.82 8.32
CA TRP A 110 -5.52 15.47 8.51
C TRP A 110 -5.71 14.30 9.50
N THR A 111 -4.95 14.32 10.60
CA THR A 111 -4.89 13.27 11.63
C THR A 111 -5.75 13.59 12.85
N GLU A 112 -6.70 14.51 12.71
CA GLU A 112 -7.66 14.82 13.77
C GLU A 112 -8.62 13.64 13.96
N PRO A 113 -8.88 13.18 15.21
CA PRO A 113 -9.79 12.07 15.45
C PRO A 113 -11.22 12.39 15.02
N LEU A 114 -11.83 11.49 14.24
CA LEU A 114 -13.24 11.58 13.85
C LEU A 114 -14.17 11.12 14.99
N PHE A 115 -13.76 10.08 15.71
CA PHE A 115 -14.47 9.54 16.88
C PHE A 115 -13.51 8.81 17.81
N VAL A 116 -13.96 8.49 19.02
CA VAL A 116 -13.17 7.75 20.01
C VAL A 116 -13.90 6.47 20.41
N VAL A 117 -13.25 5.32 20.22
CA VAL A 117 -13.81 4.01 20.61
C VAL A 117 -13.57 3.77 22.10
N ARG A 118 -14.65 3.52 22.84
CA ARG A 118 -14.64 3.24 24.29
C ARG A 118 -13.90 4.31 25.12
N GLY A 119 -13.87 5.55 24.64
CA GLY A 119 -13.18 6.67 25.30
C GLY A 119 -11.65 6.57 25.31
N ALA A 120 -11.05 5.58 24.63
CA ALA A 120 -9.62 5.30 24.72
C ALA A 120 -8.87 5.32 23.38
N LEU A 121 -9.52 4.89 22.29
CA LEU A 121 -8.87 4.79 20.98
C LEU A 121 -9.38 5.90 20.06
N PRO A 122 -8.63 7.00 19.86
CA PRO A 122 -8.97 8.00 18.85
C PRO A 122 -8.81 7.39 17.47
N VAL A 123 -9.88 7.43 16.66
CA VAL A 123 -9.88 6.95 15.28
C VAL A 123 -9.89 8.16 14.35
N ASP A 124 -8.76 8.39 13.69
CA ASP A 124 -8.58 9.42 12.68
C ASP A 124 -8.75 8.84 11.25
N PRO A 125 -8.77 9.68 10.20
CA PRO A 125 -8.85 9.20 8.83
C PRO A 125 -7.70 8.29 8.40
N SER A 126 -6.48 8.51 8.92
CA SER A 126 -5.30 7.69 8.55
C SER A 126 -5.43 6.25 9.03
N LEU A 127 -6.00 6.04 10.23
CA LEU A 127 -6.26 4.70 10.75
C LEU A 127 -7.27 3.92 9.90
N ILE A 128 -8.32 4.59 9.45
CA ILE A 128 -9.34 3.95 8.62
C ILE A 128 -8.74 3.59 7.26
N VAL A 129 -8.05 4.54 6.61
CA VAL A 129 -7.43 4.29 5.30
C VAL A 129 -6.34 3.22 5.40
N GLY A 130 -5.54 3.27 6.46
CA GLY A 130 -4.47 2.29 6.69
C GLY A 130 -5.01 0.88 6.98
N ALA A 131 -6.14 0.75 7.68
CA ALA A 131 -6.79 -0.54 7.90
C ALA A 131 -7.42 -1.14 6.63
N LEU A 132 -7.82 -0.30 5.67
CA LEU A 132 -8.42 -0.72 4.41
C LEU A 132 -7.39 -1.12 3.35
N ALA A 133 -6.16 -0.60 3.48
CA ALA A 133 -5.02 -0.87 2.60
C ALA A 133 -4.47 -2.29 2.82
#